data_AF-A0A4Q1QB53-F1
#
_entry.id   AF-A0A4Q1QB53-F1
#
_cell.length_a   1.000
_cell.length_b   1.000
_cell.length_c   1.000
_cell.angle_alpha   90.00
_cell.angle_beta   90.00
_cell.angle_gamma   90.00
#
_symmetry.space_group_name_H-M   'P 1'
#
loop_
_entity.id
_entity.type
_entity.pdbx_description
1 polymer ?
#
loop_
_entity_poly.entity_id
_entity_poly.type
_entity_poly.pdbx_seq_one_letter_code
_entity_poly.pdbx_strand_id
1 'polypeptide(L)'
;MKKHTLFRFYFLGTCIRYLQDLTPPARINGNGFVRSNIEMLFKYFDALELSVTSRLARGELSEVLEHLEEIDREDSGFEFSESETIKINSSVSAIRKTMDAELNERYAFVPTPKRLALHKLLDSVHEIFCPDAFDSLPEIARYDFSYAGKCIAFELPTAAAFHVLRATESVLRSYYEAMIKQKRIKSRNWGPIVNDLRARRATSKHEVLNNHLDNIRASFRNPTQHPDKIYDIHEVQDLYSLCVDVVNRMVAVTRKANKPMTSNAGAATD
;
A
#
# COMPACT_ATOMS: atom_id res chain seq x y z
N MET A 1 4.72 -0.39 8.51
CA MET A 1 5.71 -0.41 7.41
C MET A 1 5.70 0.97 6.76
N LYS A 2 6.86 1.62 6.64
CA LYS A 2 6.98 2.93 5.97
C LYS A 2 7.56 2.71 4.57
N LYS A 3 7.00 3.40 3.57
CA LYS A 3 7.45 3.32 2.18
C LYS A 3 8.60 4.31 1.96
N HIS A 4 9.78 3.80 1.62
CA HIS A 4 10.93 4.61 1.19
C HIS A 4 11.24 4.30 -0.27
N THR A 5 11.51 5.33 -1.07
CA THR A 5 11.94 5.11 -2.46
C THR A 5 13.43 4.74 -2.47
N LEU A 6 13.83 3.83 -3.38
CA LEU A 6 15.25 3.51 -3.59
C LEU A 6 16.08 4.75 -3.93
N PHE A 7 15.45 5.74 -4.56
CA PHE A 7 16.03 7.04 -4.85
C PHE A 7 16.56 7.76 -3.60
N ARG A 8 15.91 7.62 -2.44
CA ARG A 8 16.41 8.22 -1.18
C ARG A 8 17.74 7.61 -0.75
N PHE A 9 17.89 6.30 -0.86
CA PHE A 9 19.15 5.61 -0.53
C PHE A 9 20.26 6.00 -1.52
N TYR A 10 19.92 6.08 -2.81
CA TYR A 10 20.85 6.56 -3.84
C TYR A 10 21.35 7.98 -3.53
N PHE A 11 20.43 8.93 -3.28
CA PHE A 11 20.80 10.31 -2.96
C PHE A 11 21.59 10.45 -1.66
N LEU A 12 21.26 9.67 -0.63
CA LEU A 12 22.07 9.63 0.59
C LEU A 12 23.52 9.25 0.27
N GLY A 13 23.72 8.21 -0.54
CA GLY A 13 25.06 7.81 -0.99
C GLY A 13 25.78 8.90 -1.78
N THR A 14 25.07 9.64 -2.64
CA THR A 14 25.62 10.79 -3.38
C THR A 14 26.09 11.89 -2.43
N CYS A 15 25.30 12.24 -1.40
CA CYS A 15 25.66 13.28 -0.43
C CYS A 15 26.91 12.88 0.37
N ILE A 16 26.97 11.63 0.85
CA ILE A 16 28.14 11.09 1.56
C ILE A 16 29.37 11.16 0.66
N ARG A 17 29.26 10.69 -0.58
CA ARG A 17 30.41 10.66 -1.50
C ARG A 17 30.91 12.06 -1.85
N TYR A 18 30.00 12.99 -2.14
CA TYR A 18 30.35 14.39 -2.42
C TYR A 18 31.13 15.01 -1.25
N LEU A 19 30.62 14.87 -0.02
CA LEU A 19 31.26 15.45 1.17
C LEU A 19 32.54 14.71 1.61
N GLN A 20 32.67 13.43 1.26
CA GLN A 20 33.87 12.63 1.57
C GLN A 20 35.05 12.95 0.63
N ASP A 21 34.74 13.35 -0.61
CA ASP A 21 35.72 13.60 -1.67
C ASP A 21 35.85 15.10 -1.99
N LEU A 22 35.51 15.99 -1.05
CA LEU A 22 35.65 17.42 -1.28
C LEU A 22 37.12 17.73 -1.59
N THR A 23 37.32 18.61 -2.57
CA THR A 23 38.62 19.13 -2.97
C THR A 23 38.57 20.66 -3.01
N PRO A 24 39.63 21.36 -2.57
CA PRO A 24 39.69 22.81 -2.68
C PRO A 24 39.86 23.27 -4.14
N PRO A 25 39.29 24.42 -4.51
CA PRO A 25 38.34 25.18 -3.70
C PRO A 25 36.93 24.54 -3.70
N ALA A 26 36.32 24.42 -2.52
CA ALA A 26 34.98 23.85 -2.38
C ALA A 26 33.95 24.94 -2.08
N ARG A 27 32.96 25.09 -2.96
CA ARG A 27 31.87 26.05 -2.77
C ARG A 27 30.98 25.66 -1.59
N ILE A 28 30.65 26.66 -0.79
CA ILE A 28 29.82 26.48 0.41
C ILE A 28 28.33 26.57 0.08
N ASN A 29 27.94 27.65 -0.61
CA ASN A 29 26.57 28.08 -0.78
C ASN A 29 26.02 27.78 -2.17
N GLY A 30 24.75 27.36 -2.21
CA GLY A 30 23.98 27.03 -3.41
C GLY A 30 23.57 25.56 -3.45
N ASN A 31 22.68 25.25 -4.39
CA ASN A 31 22.08 23.92 -4.47
C ASN A 31 23.13 22.88 -4.92
N GLY A 32 23.31 21.83 -4.12
CA GLY A 32 24.28 20.77 -4.39
C GLY A 32 25.70 21.06 -3.88
N PHE A 33 25.90 22.17 -3.15
CA PHE A 33 27.17 22.51 -2.51
C PHE A 33 27.20 22.08 -1.03
N VAL A 34 28.29 22.39 -0.32
CA VAL A 34 28.60 21.74 0.98
C VAL A 34 27.47 21.87 1.99
N ARG A 35 26.97 23.08 2.25
CA ARG A 35 25.89 23.29 3.23
C ARG A 35 24.66 22.44 2.89
N SER A 36 24.19 22.54 1.64
CA SER A 36 22.99 21.81 1.19
C SER A 36 23.14 20.29 1.31
N ASN A 37 24.34 19.74 1.06
CA ASN A 37 24.58 18.31 1.21
C ASN A 37 24.58 17.87 2.68
N ILE A 38 25.13 18.68 3.60
CA ILE A 38 25.10 18.36 5.05
C ILE A 38 23.65 18.39 5.56
N GLU A 39 22.87 19.41 5.20
CA GLU A 39 21.46 19.49 5.57
C GLU A 39 20.65 18.32 5.00
N MET A 40 20.92 17.95 3.75
CA MET A 40 20.30 16.78 3.11
C MET A 40 20.69 15.47 3.81
N LEU A 41 21.94 15.31 4.27
CA LEU A 41 22.35 14.14 5.05
C LEU A 41 21.49 14.00 6.31
N PHE A 42 21.35 15.06 7.11
CA PHE A 42 20.52 15.02 8.32
C PHE A 42 19.07 14.66 8.00
N LYS A 43 18.50 15.29 6.96
CA LYS A 43 17.16 14.96 6.50
C LYS A 43 17.02 13.49 6.10
N TYR A 44 18.00 12.92 5.42
CA TYR A 44 17.97 11.51 5.01
C TYR A 44 18.20 10.55 6.17
N PHE A 45 19.10 10.85 7.10
CA PHE A 45 19.31 10.04 8.30
C PHE A 45 18.02 9.97 9.12
N ASP A 46 17.35 11.10 9.34
CA ASP A 46 16.09 11.13 10.07
C ASP A 46 14.98 10.42 9.29
N ALA A 47 14.87 10.67 7.99
CA ALA A 47 13.87 10.03 7.14
C ALA A 47 14.06 8.52 6.99
N LEU A 48 15.29 8.01 7.11
CA LEU A 48 15.61 6.58 7.08
C LEU A 48 15.73 5.99 8.49
N GLU A 49 15.45 6.79 9.52
CA GLU A 49 15.51 6.42 10.94
C GLU A 49 16.90 5.90 11.37
N LEU A 50 17.99 6.39 10.75
CA LEU A 50 19.37 6.03 11.07
C LEU A 50 19.84 6.79 12.32
N SER A 51 19.37 6.38 13.50
CA SER A 51 19.46 7.17 14.73
C SER A 51 20.89 7.26 15.27
N VAL A 52 21.66 6.18 15.16
CA VAL A 52 23.06 6.16 15.63
C VAL A 52 23.91 7.04 14.71
N THR A 53 23.73 6.88 13.40
CA THR A 53 24.40 7.69 12.38
C THR A 53 24.03 9.17 12.49
N SER A 54 22.72 9.49 12.64
CA SER A 54 22.23 10.87 12.78
C SER A 54 22.86 11.56 14.00
N ARG A 55 22.95 10.87 15.14
CA ARG A 55 23.56 11.44 16.35
C ARG A 55 25.05 11.73 16.18
N LEU A 56 25.82 10.79 15.61
CA LEU A 56 27.24 11.03 15.32
C LEU A 56 27.40 12.19 14.33
N ALA A 57 26.64 12.18 13.24
CA ALA A 57 26.73 13.19 12.20
C ALA A 57 26.42 14.59 12.73
N ARG A 58 25.43 14.73 13.62
CA ARG A 58 25.14 16.00 14.28
C ARG A 58 26.27 16.42 15.22
N GLY A 59 26.89 15.51 15.96
CA GLY A 59 28.05 15.86 16.79
C GLY A 59 29.25 16.36 15.97
N GLU A 60 29.51 15.71 14.84
CA GLU A 60 30.68 15.98 13.99
C GLU A 60 30.51 17.19 13.05
N LEU A 61 29.30 17.39 12.50
CA LEU A 61 29.05 18.36 11.43
C LEU A 61 28.27 19.60 11.90
N SER A 62 27.72 19.64 13.13
CA SER A 62 27.03 20.86 13.60
C SER A 62 27.99 22.03 13.78
N GLU A 63 29.21 21.79 14.28
CA GLU A 63 30.24 22.84 14.36
C GLU A 63 30.58 23.40 12.97
N VAL A 64 30.60 22.55 11.94
CA VAL A 64 30.83 22.98 10.55
C VAL A 64 29.67 23.85 10.09
N LEU A 65 28.42 23.46 10.36
CA LEU A 65 27.26 24.28 10.00
C LEU A 65 27.23 25.62 10.73
N GLU A 66 27.56 25.66 12.02
CA GLU A 66 27.64 26.90 12.80
C GLU A 66 28.68 27.86 12.20
N HIS A 67 29.88 27.36 11.89
CA HIS A 67 30.92 28.13 11.19
C HIS A 67 30.46 28.62 9.81
N LEU A 68 29.71 27.80 9.08
CA LEU A 68 29.13 28.19 7.80
C LEU A 68 28.08 29.30 7.93
N GLU A 69 27.29 29.32 9.00
CA GLU A 69 26.29 30.37 9.27
C GLU A 69 26.94 31.73 9.58
N GLU A 70 28.17 31.74 10.08
CA GLU A 70 28.96 32.95 10.31
C GLU A 70 29.50 33.52 8.99
N ILE A 71 30.09 32.66 8.14
CA ILE A 71 30.68 33.04 6.84
C ILE A 71 29.65 33.65 5.88
N ASP A 72 28.44 33.09 5.84
CA ASP A 72 27.38 33.52 4.91
C ASP A 72 26.83 34.93 5.19
N ARG A 73 27.15 35.49 6.36
CA ARG A 73 26.84 36.90 6.68
C ARG A 73 27.84 37.87 6.06
N GLU A 74 29.01 37.40 5.64
CA GLU A 74 30.14 38.25 5.27
C GLU A 74 30.54 38.14 3.78
N ASP A 75 30.41 36.98 3.11
CA ASP A 75 30.66 36.89 1.65
C ASP A 75 30.04 35.64 0.98
N SER A 76 29.29 35.84 -0.11
CA SER A 76 28.65 34.76 -0.89
C SER A 76 29.61 33.94 -1.77
N GLY A 77 30.87 34.36 -1.88
CA GLY A 77 31.92 33.72 -2.68
C GLY A 77 32.93 32.87 -1.90
N PHE A 78 32.73 32.65 -0.60
CA PHE A 78 33.70 31.92 0.22
C PHE A 78 33.81 30.44 -0.19
N GLU A 79 35.04 29.99 -0.37
CA GLU A 79 35.40 28.60 -0.69
C GLU A 79 36.21 28.03 0.47
N PHE A 80 35.95 26.76 0.83
CA PHE A 80 36.69 26.13 1.92
C PHE A 80 38.17 25.99 1.60
N SER A 81 38.98 26.23 2.64
CA SER A 81 40.41 25.97 2.65
C SER A 81 40.71 24.46 2.67
N GLU A 82 41.97 24.12 2.46
CA GLU A 82 42.45 22.73 2.50
C GLU A 82 42.22 22.08 3.88
N SER A 83 42.44 22.80 4.97
CA SER A 83 42.24 22.28 6.33
C SER A 83 40.77 22.02 6.66
N GLU A 84 39.86 22.91 6.25
CA GLU A 84 38.42 22.74 6.44
C GLU A 84 37.90 21.54 5.62
N THR A 85 38.38 21.41 4.39
CA THR A 85 38.08 20.27 3.52
C THR A 85 38.54 18.96 4.16
N ILE A 86 39.75 18.90 4.72
CA ILE A 86 40.25 17.72 5.43
C ILE A 86 39.41 17.38 6.66
N LYS A 87 38.95 18.38 7.44
CA LYS A 87 38.08 18.18 8.60
C LYS A 87 36.77 17.52 8.16
N ILE A 88 36.10 18.06 7.14
CA ILE A 88 34.82 17.54 6.63
C ILE A 88 35.01 16.11 6.09
N ASN A 89 36.01 15.88 5.25
CA ASN A 89 36.30 14.55 4.69
C ASN A 89 36.51 13.50 5.80
N SER A 90 37.23 13.86 6.87
CA SER A 90 37.50 12.99 8.01
C SER A 90 36.25 12.68 8.82
N SER A 91 35.44 13.70 9.15
CA SER A 91 34.17 13.53 9.86
C SER A 91 33.18 12.69 9.06
N VAL A 92 33.05 12.93 7.74
CA VAL A 92 32.17 12.15 6.86
C VAL A 92 32.65 10.70 6.73
N SER A 93 33.95 10.47 6.71
CA SER A 93 34.52 9.11 6.73
C SER A 93 34.15 8.35 8.01
N ALA A 94 34.17 9.02 9.17
CA ALA A 94 33.71 8.44 10.43
C ALA A 94 32.20 8.14 10.40
N ILE A 95 31.39 9.10 9.97
CA ILE A 95 29.93 8.94 9.80
C ILE A 95 29.61 7.76 8.89
N ARG A 96 30.32 7.61 7.77
CA ARG A 96 30.12 6.51 6.83
C ARG A 96 30.38 5.15 7.48
N LYS A 97 31.44 5.00 8.29
CA LYS A 97 31.71 3.74 9.00
C LYS A 97 30.56 3.36 9.94
N THR A 98 30.01 4.33 10.66
CA THR A 98 28.84 4.11 11.53
C THR A 98 27.59 3.80 10.72
N MET A 99 27.38 4.51 9.61
CA MET A 99 26.28 4.25 8.68
C MET A 99 26.35 2.84 8.10
N ASP A 100 27.52 2.39 7.67
CA ASP A 100 27.72 1.04 7.14
C ASP A 100 27.39 -0.02 8.20
N ALA A 101 27.81 0.18 9.45
CA ALA A 101 27.46 -0.71 10.55
C ALA A 101 25.95 -0.74 10.84
N GLU A 102 25.29 0.42 10.87
CA GLU A 102 23.85 0.53 11.12
C GLU A 102 23.00 -0.02 9.95
N LEU A 103 23.44 0.20 8.71
CA LEU A 103 22.74 -0.30 7.52
C LEU A 103 22.89 -1.81 7.35
N ASN A 104 24.00 -2.42 7.80
CA ASN A 104 24.20 -3.87 7.75
C ASN A 104 23.14 -4.65 8.55
N GLU A 105 22.49 -4.02 9.53
CA GLU A 105 21.41 -4.64 10.32
C GLU A 105 20.01 -4.37 9.74
N ARG A 106 19.91 -3.63 8.62
CA ARG A 106 18.62 -3.23 8.02
C ARG A 106 18.39 -3.93 6.69
N TYR A 107 17.16 -4.38 6.49
CA TYR A 107 16.73 -5.08 5.28
C TYR A 107 15.68 -4.28 4.53
N ALA A 108 15.87 -4.15 3.23
CA ALA A 108 14.85 -3.64 2.31
C ALA A 108 14.29 -4.81 1.48
N PHE A 109 12.97 -4.96 1.49
CA PHE A 109 12.29 -5.96 0.68
C PHE A 109 11.75 -5.29 -0.58
N VAL A 110 12.14 -5.82 -1.74
CA VAL A 110 11.58 -5.41 -3.03
C VAL A 110 10.52 -6.43 -3.44
N PRO A 111 9.23 -6.05 -3.47
CA PRO A 111 8.18 -6.98 -3.87
C PRO A 111 8.38 -7.40 -5.35
N THR A 112 8.25 -8.70 -5.60
CA THR A 112 8.31 -9.23 -6.97
C THR A 112 7.03 -8.87 -7.74
N PRO A 113 7.07 -8.77 -9.08
CA PRO A 113 5.90 -8.50 -9.90
C PRO A 113 4.73 -9.44 -9.60
N LYS A 114 3.51 -8.90 -9.69
CA LYS A 114 2.24 -9.62 -9.50
C LYS A 114 1.37 -9.46 -10.75
N ARG A 115 0.33 -10.29 -10.91
CA ARG A 115 -0.63 -10.17 -12.03
C ARG A 115 -1.35 -8.83 -12.02
N LEU A 116 -1.64 -8.32 -10.81
CA LEU A 116 -2.14 -6.97 -10.60
C LEU A 116 -0.98 -6.03 -10.27
N ALA A 117 -1.07 -4.79 -10.76
CA ALA A 117 -0.06 -3.78 -10.48
C ALA A 117 0.06 -3.51 -8.96
N LEU A 118 1.29 -3.44 -8.45
CA LEU A 118 1.54 -3.27 -7.00
C LEU A 118 0.86 -2.03 -6.41
N HIS A 119 0.80 -0.91 -7.13
CA HIS A 119 0.11 0.29 -6.64
C HIS A 119 -1.40 0.04 -6.43
N LYS A 120 -2.04 -0.77 -7.29
CA LYS A 120 -3.45 -1.15 -7.11
C LYS A 120 -3.64 -2.05 -5.90
N LEU A 121 -2.70 -2.95 -5.64
CA LEU A 121 -2.75 -3.85 -4.48
C LEU A 121 -2.49 -3.13 -3.15
N LEU A 122 -1.66 -2.08 -3.15
CA LEU A 122 -1.20 -1.39 -1.94
C LEU A 122 -2.01 -0.13 -1.61
N ASP A 123 -2.25 0.70 -2.62
CA ASP A 123 -2.69 2.09 -2.45
C ASP A 123 -4.07 2.34 -3.10
N SER A 124 -4.38 1.66 -4.21
CA SER A 124 -5.59 1.91 -5.04
C SER A 124 -6.47 0.67 -5.26
N VAL A 125 -6.80 -0.08 -4.19
CA VAL A 125 -7.59 -1.33 -4.33
C VAL A 125 -8.97 -1.11 -4.95
N HIS A 126 -9.57 0.06 -4.74
CA HIS A 126 -10.84 0.44 -5.34
C HIS A 126 -10.83 0.39 -6.89
N GLU A 127 -9.68 0.64 -7.53
CA GLU A 127 -9.52 0.60 -8.99
C GLU A 127 -9.52 -0.82 -9.57
N ILE A 128 -9.53 -1.85 -8.73
CA ILE A 128 -9.65 -3.26 -9.17
C ILE A 128 -11.13 -3.61 -9.41
N PHE A 129 -12.05 -2.87 -8.80
CA PHE A 129 -13.49 -3.10 -8.90
C PHE A 129 -14.12 -2.30 -10.04
N CYS A 130 -15.37 -2.60 -10.39
CA CYS A 130 -16.14 -1.73 -11.27
C CYS A 130 -16.31 -0.34 -10.63
N PRO A 131 -16.49 0.73 -11.43
CA PRO A 131 -16.69 2.08 -10.92
C PRO A 131 -17.74 2.17 -9.82
N ASP A 132 -17.39 2.89 -8.75
CA ASP A 132 -18.16 3.09 -7.51
C ASP A 132 -18.47 1.81 -6.71
N ALA A 133 -18.14 0.62 -7.20
CA ALA A 133 -18.57 -0.63 -6.56
C ALA A 133 -17.91 -0.79 -5.19
N PHE A 134 -16.60 -0.53 -5.11
CA PHE A 134 -15.82 -0.62 -3.88
C PHE A 134 -16.35 0.30 -2.77
N ASP A 135 -16.69 1.54 -3.10
CA ASP A 135 -17.17 2.52 -2.11
C ASP A 135 -18.54 2.14 -1.54
N SER A 136 -19.37 1.46 -2.34
CA SER A 136 -20.66 0.94 -1.89
C SER A 136 -20.59 -0.33 -1.03
N LEU A 137 -19.41 -0.93 -0.84
CA LEU A 137 -19.25 -2.12 -0.02
C LEU A 137 -19.35 -1.79 1.47
N PRO A 138 -19.68 -2.77 2.33
CA PRO A 138 -19.55 -2.61 3.77
C PRO A 138 -18.11 -2.23 4.17
N GLU A 139 -17.96 -1.44 5.23
CA GLU A 139 -16.66 -0.97 5.69
C GLU A 139 -15.68 -2.12 5.95
N ILE A 140 -16.15 -3.18 6.61
CA ILE A 140 -15.32 -4.37 6.88
C ILE A 140 -14.88 -5.08 5.60
N ALA A 141 -15.71 -5.07 4.55
CA ALA A 141 -15.33 -5.66 3.26
C ALA A 141 -14.28 -4.81 2.55
N ARG A 142 -14.39 -3.47 2.58
CA ARG A 142 -13.35 -2.58 2.04
C ARG A 142 -12.02 -2.76 2.76
N TYR A 143 -12.07 -2.85 4.10
CA TYR A 143 -10.91 -3.15 4.93
C TYR A 143 -10.26 -4.47 4.49
N ASP A 144 -11.04 -5.54 4.39
CA ASP A 144 -10.52 -6.86 4.06
C ASP A 144 -9.96 -6.96 2.65
N PHE A 145 -10.63 -6.41 1.64
CA PHE A 145 -10.08 -6.38 0.28
C PHE A 145 -8.78 -5.58 0.20
N SER A 146 -8.66 -4.51 0.98
CA SER A 146 -7.42 -3.73 1.10
C SER A 146 -6.28 -4.54 1.73
N TYR A 147 -6.59 -5.30 2.78
CA TYR A 147 -5.60 -6.17 3.43
C TYR A 147 -5.23 -7.37 2.58
N ALA A 148 -6.19 -7.98 1.87
CA ALA A 148 -5.91 -9.02 0.89
C ALA A 148 -4.95 -8.53 -0.20
N GLY A 149 -5.15 -7.29 -0.70
CA GLY A 149 -4.23 -6.66 -1.66
C GLY A 149 -2.79 -6.56 -1.12
N LYS A 150 -2.63 -6.06 0.11
CA LYS A 150 -1.32 -6.01 0.80
C LYS A 150 -0.71 -7.39 0.97
N CYS A 151 -1.49 -8.38 1.41
CA CYS A 151 -1.02 -9.76 1.55
C CYS A 151 -0.52 -10.34 0.21
N ILE A 152 -1.22 -10.06 -0.91
CA ILE A 152 -0.75 -10.46 -2.25
C ILE A 152 0.56 -9.74 -2.60
N ALA A 153 0.65 -8.43 -2.35
CA ALA A 153 1.85 -7.64 -2.65
C ALA A 153 3.10 -8.16 -1.90
N PHE A 154 2.92 -8.68 -0.68
CA PHE A 154 3.98 -9.19 0.18
C PHE A 154 4.04 -10.73 0.24
N GLU A 155 3.45 -11.43 -0.73
CA GLU A 155 3.56 -12.90 -0.86
C GLU A 155 3.10 -13.69 0.38
N LEU A 156 1.97 -13.26 0.96
CA LEU A 156 1.27 -13.92 2.06
C LEU A 156 -0.05 -14.55 1.57
N PRO A 157 0.00 -15.61 0.73
CA PRO A 157 -1.14 -16.10 -0.03
C PRO A 157 -2.29 -16.64 0.84
N THR A 158 -1.99 -17.44 1.87
CA THR A 158 -3.04 -17.97 2.75
C THR A 158 -3.76 -16.85 3.51
N ALA A 159 -3.03 -15.85 4.01
CA ALA A 159 -3.63 -14.68 4.67
C ALA A 159 -4.51 -13.86 3.69
N ALA A 160 -4.05 -13.67 2.45
CA ALA A 160 -4.84 -13.03 1.41
C ALA A 160 -6.14 -13.80 1.13
N ALA A 161 -6.11 -15.14 1.08
CA ALA A 161 -7.29 -15.97 0.89
C ALA A 161 -8.32 -15.77 2.03
N PHE A 162 -7.87 -15.75 3.29
CA PHE A 162 -8.75 -15.46 4.43
C PHE A 162 -9.42 -14.09 4.31
N HIS A 163 -8.64 -13.05 4.02
CA HIS A 163 -9.18 -11.69 3.88
C HIS A 163 -10.19 -11.58 2.72
N VAL A 164 -9.86 -12.09 1.52
CA VAL A 164 -10.74 -11.96 0.36
C VAL A 164 -12.06 -12.73 0.53
N LEU A 165 -12.01 -13.92 1.14
CA LEU A 165 -13.20 -14.72 1.42
C LEU A 165 -14.06 -14.07 2.50
N ARG A 166 -13.45 -13.52 3.56
CA ARG A 166 -14.17 -12.77 4.60
C ARG A 166 -14.85 -11.52 4.03
N ALA A 167 -14.15 -10.77 3.17
CA ALA A 167 -14.71 -9.62 2.48
C ALA A 167 -15.93 -10.01 1.64
N THR A 168 -15.78 -11.08 0.84
CA THR A 168 -16.85 -11.57 -0.04
C THR A 168 -18.07 -12.04 0.76
N GLU A 169 -17.86 -12.71 1.90
CA GLU A 169 -18.95 -13.12 2.80
C GLU A 169 -19.68 -11.89 3.39
N SER A 170 -18.94 -10.84 3.76
CA SER A 170 -19.53 -9.59 4.24
C SER A 170 -20.43 -8.94 3.17
N VAL A 171 -19.96 -8.85 1.92
CA VAL A 171 -20.77 -8.33 0.81
C VAL A 171 -21.99 -9.22 0.54
N LEU A 172 -21.83 -10.54 0.59
CA LEU A 172 -22.94 -11.50 0.44
C LEU A 172 -24.04 -11.27 1.48
N ARG A 173 -23.67 -11.01 2.74
CA ARG A 173 -24.64 -10.71 3.80
C ARG A 173 -25.42 -9.43 3.51
N SER A 174 -24.74 -8.37 3.08
CA SER A 174 -25.39 -7.10 2.71
C SER A 174 -26.26 -7.24 1.46
N TYR A 175 -25.80 -7.98 0.44
CA TYR A 175 -26.58 -8.33 -0.75
C TYR A 175 -27.87 -9.07 -0.37
N TYR A 176 -27.78 -10.06 0.50
CA TYR A 176 -28.93 -10.82 0.97
C TYR A 176 -29.96 -9.93 1.69
N GLU A 177 -29.51 -9.01 2.55
CA GLU A 177 -30.41 -8.07 3.23
C GLU A 177 -31.06 -7.06 2.29
N ALA A 178 -30.33 -6.67 1.25
CA ALA A 178 -30.86 -5.79 0.21
C ALA A 178 -31.95 -6.49 -0.60
N MET A 179 -31.76 -7.75 -0.98
CA MET A 179 -32.67 -8.47 -1.87
C MET A 179 -33.86 -9.11 -1.14
N ILE A 180 -33.67 -9.61 0.07
CA ILE A 180 -34.70 -10.31 0.84
C ILE A 180 -35.13 -9.42 2.01
N LYS A 181 -36.34 -8.85 1.96
CA LYS A 181 -36.82 -7.89 2.99
C LYS A 181 -37.59 -8.54 4.14
N GLN A 182 -38.18 -9.71 3.91
CA GLN A 182 -39.08 -10.38 4.87
C GLN A 182 -38.74 -11.88 4.98
N LYS A 183 -39.14 -12.49 6.10
CA LYS A 183 -38.97 -13.94 6.37
C LYS A 183 -37.54 -14.43 6.13
N ARG A 184 -36.54 -13.62 6.51
CA ARG A 184 -35.12 -13.98 6.38
C ARG A 184 -34.79 -15.19 7.25
N ILE A 185 -33.92 -16.07 6.76
CA ILE A 185 -33.33 -17.14 7.58
C ILE A 185 -32.58 -16.55 8.80
N LYS A 186 -32.52 -17.33 9.90
CA LYS A 186 -31.79 -16.95 11.11
C LYS A 186 -30.28 -17.09 10.96
N SER A 187 -29.81 -18.14 10.28
CA SER A 187 -28.39 -18.37 10.04
C SER A 187 -27.82 -17.33 9.07
N ARG A 188 -26.69 -16.71 9.43
CA ARG A 188 -25.98 -15.74 8.59
C ARG A 188 -24.74 -16.35 7.92
N ASN A 189 -24.62 -17.67 7.93
CA ASN A 189 -23.52 -18.37 7.29
C ASN A 189 -23.72 -18.39 5.76
N TRP A 190 -22.60 -18.41 5.02
CA TRP A 190 -22.59 -18.36 3.56
C TRP A 190 -23.52 -19.38 2.88
N GLY A 191 -23.39 -20.67 3.21
CA GLY A 191 -24.17 -21.74 2.57
C GLY A 191 -25.69 -21.57 2.71
N PRO A 192 -26.21 -21.42 3.94
CA PRO A 192 -27.62 -21.11 4.16
C PRO A 192 -28.13 -19.89 3.39
N ILE A 193 -27.34 -18.81 3.33
CA ILE A 193 -27.70 -17.60 2.57
C ILE A 193 -27.86 -17.92 1.08
N VAL A 194 -26.90 -18.62 0.47
CA VAL A 194 -26.95 -18.99 -0.96
C VAL A 194 -28.15 -19.90 -1.25
N ASN A 195 -28.46 -20.84 -0.36
CA ASN A 195 -29.62 -21.72 -0.51
C ASN A 195 -30.95 -20.95 -0.46
N ASP A 196 -31.12 -20.00 0.47
CA ASP A 196 -32.33 -19.16 0.50
C ASP A 196 -32.41 -18.28 -0.75
N LEU A 197 -31.29 -17.68 -1.20
CA LEU A 197 -31.25 -16.89 -2.44
C LEU A 197 -31.70 -17.70 -3.67
N ARG A 198 -31.34 -18.98 -3.76
CA ARG A 198 -31.79 -19.87 -4.85
C ARG A 198 -33.29 -20.20 -4.76
N ALA A 199 -33.83 -20.35 -3.56
CA ALA A 199 -35.23 -20.69 -3.34
C ALA A 199 -36.20 -19.50 -3.54
N ARG A 200 -35.71 -18.26 -3.46
CA ARG A 200 -36.54 -17.04 -3.53
C ARG A 200 -36.72 -16.57 -4.96
N ARG A 201 -37.97 -16.42 -5.42
CA ARG A 201 -38.30 -15.89 -6.76
C ARG A 201 -37.58 -14.58 -7.14
N ALA A 202 -37.35 -13.69 -6.16
CA ALA A 202 -36.69 -12.40 -6.39
C ALA A 202 -35.22 -12.56 -6.84
N THR A 203 -34.56 -13.64 -6.43
CA THR A 203 -33.11 -13.86 -6.60
C THR A 203 -32.77 -15.14 -7.34
N SER A 204 -33.72 -16.06 -7.52
CA SER A 204 -33.53 -17.32 -8.26
C SER A 204 -33.16 -17.08 -9.73
N LYS A 205 -33.66 -15.99 -10.33
CA LYS A 205 -33.30 -15.55 -11.69
C LYS A 205 -31.81 -15.20 -11.87
N HIS A 206 -31.07 -15.00 -10.78
CA HIS A 206 -29.63 -14.71 -10.80
C HIS A 206 -28.80 -16.00 -10.65
N GLU A 207 -29.16 -17.03 -11.40
CA GLU A 207 -28.61 -18.39 -11.29
C GLU A 207 -27.08 -18.42 -11.38
N VAL A 208 -26.50 -17.76 -12.39
CA VAL A 208 -25.05 -17.70 -12.58
C VAL A 208 -24.33 -17.12 -11.35
N LEU A 209 -24.87 -16.03 -10.78
CA LEU A 209 -24.30 -15.43 -9.56
C LEU A 209 -24.40 -16.39 -8.38
N ASN A 210 -25.55 -17.02 -8.18
CA ASN A 210 -25.74 -17.99 -7.10
C ASN A 210 -24.79 -19.19 -7.25
N ASN A 211 -24.56 -19.66 -8.49
CA ASN A 211 -23.63 -20.75 -8.78
C ASN A 211 -22.18 -20.37 -8.53
N HIS A 212 -21.75 -19.16 -8.90
CA HIS A 212 -20.41 -18.67 -8.58
C HIS A 212 -20.21 -18.54 -7.06
N LEU A 213 -21.19 -17.99 -6.33
CA LEU A 213 -21.11 -17.87 -4.86
C LEU A 213 -21.02 -19.24 -4.18
N ASP A 214 -21.72 -20.24 -4.70
CA ASP A 214 -21.68 -21.59 -4.16
C ASP A 214 -20.37 -22.31 -4.51
N ASN A 215 -19.83 -22.10 -5.72
CA ASN A 215 -18.51 -22.59 -6.11
C ASN A 215 -17.42 -21.99 -5.21
N ILE A 216 -17.42 -20.67 -4.99
CA ILE A 216 -16.46 -20.02 -4.08
C ILE A 216 -16.56 -20.65 -2.68
N ARG A 217 -17.78 -20.89 -2.19
CA ARG A 217 -18.00 -21.51 -0.89
C ARG A 217 -17.40 -22.90 -0.80
N ALA A 218 -17.74 -23.77 -1.75
CA ALA A 218 -17.37 -25.18 -1.72
C ALA A 218 -15.89 -25.40 -2.01
N SER A 219 -15.36 -24.71 -3.02
CA SER A 219 -14.03 -24.93 -3.57
C SER A 219 -12.93 -24.13 -2.87
N PHE A 220 -13.27 -23.03 -2.17
CA PHE A 220 -12.28 -22.16 -1.54
C PHE A 220 -12.60 -21.85 -0.08
N ARG A 221 -13.80 -21.32 0.21
CA ARG A 221 -14.15 -20.87 1.57
C ARG A 221 -14.08 -21.99 2.59
N ASN A 222 -14.73 -23.12 2.31
CA ASN A 222 -14.76 -24.26 3.21
C ASN A 222 -13.36 -24.87 3.39
N PRO A 223 -12.58 -25.15 2.32
CA PRO A 223 -11.20 -25.60 2.45
C PRO A 223 -10.30 -24.63 3.23
N THR A 224 -10.42 -23.32 3.03
CA THR A 224 -9.60 -22.30 3.73
C THR A 224 -9.78 -22.35 5.24
N GLN A 225 -10.92 -22.83 5.75
CA GLN A 225 -11.11 -22.99 7.19
C GLN A 225 -10.33 -24.17 7.80
N HIS A 226 -9.84 -25.09 6.97
CA HIS A 226 -9.05 -26.24 7.42
C HIS A 226 -7.57 -25.83 7.54
N PRO A 227 -6.88 -26.19 8.64
CA PRO A 227 -5.47 -25.81 8.85
C PRO A 227 -4.53 -26.31 7.73
N ASP A 228 -4.89 -27.39 7.04
CA ASP A 228 -4.06 -27.99 6.00
C ASP A 228 -4.15 -27.29 4.64
N LYS A 229 -5.12 -26.39 4.43
CA LYS A 229 -5.21 -25.66 3.15
C LYS A 229 -4.23 -24.49 3.15
N ILE A 230 -3.14 -24.69 2.42
CA ILE A 230 -2.17 -23.66 2.08
C ILE A 230 -2.43 -23.21 0.63
N TYR A 231 -2.27 -21.91 0.39
CA TYR A 231 -2.38 -21.31 -0.94
C TYR A 231 -1.00 -20.93 -1.44
N ASP A 232 -0.77 -21.05 -2.74
CA ASP A 232 0.32 -20.35 -3.42
C ASP A 232 -0.12 -18.94 -3.92
N ILE A 233 0.85 -18.16 -4.38
CA ILE A 233 0.61 -16.78 -4.81
C ILE A 233 -0.22 -16.68 -6.10
N HIS A 234 -0.19 -17.70 -6.97
CA HIS A 234 -0.97 -17.73 -8.19
C HIS A 234 -2.44 -18.08 -7.88
N GLU A 235 -2.67 -19.11 -7.07
CA GLU A 235 -4.01 -19.53 -6.63
C GLU A 235 -4.77 -18.37 -5.99
N VAL A 236 -4.13 -17.61 -5.10
CA VAL A 236 -4.82 -16.51 -4.41
C VAL A 236 -5.12 -15.33 -5.32
N GLN A 237 -4.32 -15.07 -6.36
CA GLN A 237 -4.60 -14.01 -7.33
C GLN A 237 -5.79 -14.38 -8.22
N ASP A 238 -5.94 -15.66 -8.55
CA ASP A 238 -7.13 -16.18 -9.26
C ASP A 238 -8.37 -16.09 -8.36
N LEU A 239 -8.25 -16.50 -7.09
CA LEU A 239 -9.31 -16.34 -6.11
C LEU A 239 -9.70 -14.87 -5.91
N TYR A 240 -8.73 -13.96 -5.84
CA TYR A 240 -8.98 -12.53 -5.71
C TYR A 240 -9.83 -12.00 -6.87
N SER A 241 -9.44 -12.35 -8.10
CA SER A 241 -10.17 -11.96 -9.31
C SER A 241 -11.59 -12.54 -9.34
N LEU A 242 -11.75 -13.80 -8.94
CA LEU A 242 -13.07 -14.45 -8.83
C LEU A 242 -13.98 -13.76 -7.80
N CYS A 243 -13.44 -13.42 -6.63
CA CYS A 243 -14.15 -12.69 -5.59
C CYS A 243 -14.56 -11.28 -6.04
N VAL A 244 -13.69 -10.56 -6.76
CA VAL A 244 -14.00 -9.24 -7.32
C VAL A 244 -15.15 -9.33 -8.32
N ASP A 245 -15.16 -10.32 -9.23
CA ASP A 245 -16.28 -10.52 -10.18
C ASP A 245 -17.62 -10.71 -9.47
N VAL A 246 -17.70 -11.63 -8.49
CA VAL A 246 -18.97 -11.87 -7.80
C VAL A 246 -19.43 -10.67 -6.97
N VAL A 247 -18.49 -9.91 -6.39
CA VAL A 247 -18.80 -8.67 -5.67
C VAL A 247 -19.36 -7.62 -6.61
N ASN A 248 -18.73 -7.40 -7.77
CA ASN A 248 -19.24 -6.48 -8.78
C ASN A 248 -20.65 -6.87 -9.24
N ARG A 249 -20.92 -8.16 -9.42
CA ARG A 249 -22.27 -8.66 -9.77
C ARG A 249 -23.29 -8.42 -8.66
N MET A 250 -22.95 -8.70 -7.39
CA MET A 250 -23.83 -8.44 -6.24
C MET A 250 -24.18 -6.96 -6.13
N VAL A 251 -23.20 -6.07 -6.29
CA VAL A 251 -23.41 -4.62 -6.28
C VAL A 251 -24.32 -4.20 -7.43
N ALA A 252 -24.06 -4.68 -8.64
CA ALA A 252 -24.86 -4.34 -9.82
C ALA A 252 -26.33 -4.76 -9.68
N VAL A 253 -26.59 -5.97 -9.17
CA VAL A 253 -27.95 -6.46 -8.91
C VAL A 253 -28.62 -5.61 -7.83
N THR A 254 -27.93 -5.31 -6.73
CA THR A 254 -28.45 -4.49 -5.63
C THR A 254 -28.85 -3.10 -6.09
N ARG A 255 -27.98 -2.44 -6.89
CA ARG A 255 -28.26 -1.11 -7.45
C ARG A 255 -29.49 -1.12 -8.34
N LYS A 256 -29.64 -2.13 -9.21
CA LYS A 256 -30.82 -2.27 -10.08
C LYS A 256 -32.10 -2.47 -9.27
N ALA A 257 -32.03 -3.23 -8.17
CA ALA A 257 -33.18 -3.46 -7.30
C ALA A 257 -33.59 -2.22 -6.50
N ASN A 258 -32.64 -1.34 -6.16
CA ASN A 258 -32.87 -0.13 -5.36
C ASN A 258 -33.16 1.13 -6.18
N LYS A 259 -33.01 1.10 -7.51
CA LYS A 259 -33.41 2.24 -8.35
C LYS A 259 -34.94 2.40 -8.27
N PRO A 260 -35.46 3.60 -7.95
CA PRO A 260 -36.89 3.85 -8.04
C PRO A 260 -37.34 3.61 -9.48
N MET A 261 -38.46 2.91 -9.64
CA MET A 261 -39.08 2.69 -10.94
C MET A 261 -39.50 4.06 -11.48
N THR A 262 -38.67 4.67 -12.33
CA THR A 262 -39.05 5.87 -13.07
C THR A 262 -40.27 5.50 -13.89
N SER A 263 -41.42 6.06 -13.53
CA SER A 263 -42.69 5.89 -14.23
C SER A 263 -42.50 6.25 -15.70
N ASN A 264 -42.67 5.27 -16.59
CA ASN A 264 -43.06 5.54 -17.97
C ASN A 264 -44.47 6.15 -17.91
N ALA A 265 -44.55 7.47 -17.79
CA ALA A 265 -45.77 8.23 -17.98
C ALA A 265 -45.41 9.44 -18.85
N GLY A 266 -45.93 9.45 -20.09
CA GLY A 266 -45.91 10.62 -20.96
C GLY A 266 -45.30 10.38 -22.34
N ALA A 267 -45.97 9.60 -23.19
CA ALA A 267 -45.93 9.78 -24.64
C ALA A 267 -47.17 9.12 -25.28
N ALA A 268 -48.35 9.64 -24.91
CA ALA A 268 -49.58 9.55 -25.69
C ALA A 268 -50.36 10.83 -25.36
N THR A 269 -50.99 11.43 -26.37
CA THR A 269 -51.74 12.72 -26.41
C THR A 269 -50.82 13.95 -26.42
N ASP A 270 -50.75 14.80 -27.44
CA ASP A 270 -51.59 15.05 -28.63
C ASP A 270 -50.73 15.51 -29.82
#